data_AF-A0A9P9WZQ1-F1
#
_entry.id   AF-A0A9P9WZQ1-F1
#
_cell.length_a   1.000
_cell.length_b   1.000
_cell.length_c   1.000
_cell.angle_alpha   90.00
_cell.angle_beta   90.00
_cell.angle_gamma   90.00
#
_symmetry.space_group_name_H-M   'P 1'
#
loop_
_entity.id
_entity.type
_entity.pdbx_description
1 polymer ?
#
loop_
_entity_poly.entity_id
_entity_poly.type
_entity_poly.pdbx_seq_one_letter_code
_entity_poly.pdbx_strand_id
1 'polypeptide(L)'
;MSITVNINVNINLNLDNLIASCQRMGRAEAVQNLLNETAQELRTKHHDKNLHILILSLSQSQRCQPQLNDIVFYANFKWAQGIDAHDFGVWIFRSGEIDHTKEDGGWINWGFTGGQRSGRNGGHVKW
;
A
#
# COMPACT_ATOMS: atom_id res chain seq x y z
N MET A 1 -23.60 -13.48 23.32
CA MET A 1 -23.74 -12.14 22.70
C MET A 1 -22.35 -11.59 22.54
N SER A 2 -21.82 -11.57 21.32
CA SER A 2 -20.44 -11.15 21.06
C SER A 2 -20.43 -9.65 20.82
N ILE A 3 -19.66 -8.91 21.61
CA ILE A 3 -19.43 -7.48 21.40
C ILE A 3 -18.30 -7.36 20.39
N THR A 4 -18.61 -6.93 19.17
CA THR A 4 -17.61 -6.50 18.18
C THR A 4 -17.14 -5.11 18.58
N VAL A 5 -15.94 -5.03 19.16
CA VAL A 5 -15.27 -3.74 19.39
C VAL A 5 -14.61 -3.35 18.07
N ASN A 6 -15.24 -2.42 17.32
CA ASN A 6 -14.57 -1.72 16.23
C ASN A 6 -13.52 -0.78 16.84
N ILE A 7 -12.32 -1.29 17.11
CA ILE A 7 -11.17 -0.46 17.44
C ILE A 7 -10.82 0.29 16.16
N ASN A 8 -11.31 1.52 16.04
CA ASN A 8 -10.85 2.46 15.03
C ASN A 8 -9.42 2.87 15.45
N VAL A 9 -8.43 2.09 15.01
CA VAL A 9 -7.02 2.39 15.30
C VAL A 9 -6.72 3.68 14.56
N ASN A 10 -6.64 4.79 15.30
CA ASN A 10 -6.27 6.07 14.74
C ASN A 10 -4.77 6.01 14.40
N ILE A 11 -4.46 5.50 13.21
CA ILE A 11 -3.10 5.37 12.69
C ILE A 11 -2.64 6.77 12.28
N ASN A 12 -1.94 7.46 13.20
CA ASN A 12 -1.39 8.79 12.97
C ASN A 12 0.05 8.67 12.43
N LEU A 13 0.14 8.41 11.13
CA LEU A 13 1.39 8.35 10.39
C LEU A 13 1.68 9.71 9.76
N ASN A 14 2.95 10.09 9.70
CA ASN A 14 3.40 11.34 9.10
C ASN A 14 3.51 11.22 7.57
N LEU A 15 2.47 10.65 6.96
CA LEU A 15 2.46 10.27 5.56
C LEU A 15 2.61 11.49 4.63
N ASP A 16 2.12 12.66 5.03
CA ASP A 16 2.27 13.90 4.26
C ASP A 16 3.74 14.27 4.04
N ASN A 17 4.57 14.19 5.10
CA ASN A 17 6.00 14.45 4.97
C ASN A 17 6.71 13.36 4.16
N LEU A 18 6.31 12.09 4.32
CA LEU A 18 6.86 10.98 3.54
C LEU A 18 6.54 11.14 2.05
N ILE A 19 5.29 11.45 1.71
CA ILE A 19 4.82 11.72 0.35
C ILE A 19 5.57 12.91 -0.26
N ALA A 20 5.75 14.00 0.51
CA ALA A 20 6.50 15.17 0.05
C ALA A 20 7.95 14.83 -0.31
N SER A 21 8.59 13.93 0.46
CA SER A 21 9.95 13.46 0.15
C SER A 21 10.04 12.68 -1.17
N CYS A 22 8.98 11.96 -1.53
CA CYS A 22 8.92 11.12 -2.72
C CYS A 22 8.77 11.89 -4.03
N GLN A 23 8.37 13.17 -3.99
CA GLN A 23 8.14 13.99 -5.19
C GLN A 23 9.44 14.24 -6.00
N ARG A 24 10.61 14.14 -5.36
CA ARG A 24 11.90 14.35 -6.01
C ARG A 24 12.53 13.06 -6.54
N MET A 25 11.89 11.92 -6.32
CA MET A 25 12.40 10.59 -6.64
C MET A 25 11.75 10.02 -7.89
N GLY A 26 12.49 9.18 -8.63
CA GLY A 26 11.88 8.42 -9.71
C GLY A 26 10.73 7.55 -9.19
N ARG A 27 9.71 7.29 -10.01
CA ARG A 27 8.46 6.63 -9.56
C ARG A 27 8.67 5.33 -8.78
N ALA A 28 9.57 4.45 -9.25
CA ALA A 28 9.89 3.21 -8.55
C ALA A 28 10.52 3.46 -7.17
N GLU A 29 11.42 4.42 -7.08
CA GLU A 29 12.10 4.81 -5.85
C GLU A 29 11.11 5.47 -4.87
N ALA A 30 10.19 6.30 -5.36
CA ALA A 30 9.11 6.88 -4.57
C ALA A 30 8.23 5.80 -3.90
N VAL A 31 7.80 4.78 -4.64
CA VAL A 31 6.98 3.68 -4.08
C VAL A 31 7.79 2.85 -3.09
N GLN A 32 9.05 2.52 -3.39
CA GLN A 32 9.93 1.78 -2.48
C GLN A 32 10.15 2.54 -1.17
N ASN A 33 10.50 3.82 -1.28
CA ASN A 33 10.80 4.66 -0.13
C ASN A 33 9.56 4.84 0.74
N LEU A 34 8.41 5.18 0.14
CA LEU A 34 7.15 5.32 0.86
C LEU A 34 6.75 4.03 1.56
N LEU A 35 6.91 2.86 0.92
CA LEU A 35 6.61 1.58 1.56
C LEU A 35 7.51 1.33 2.78
N ASN A 36 8.82 1.54 2.61
CA ASN A 36 9.81 1.27 3.66
C ASN A 36 9.60 2.20 4.87
N GLU A 37 9.42 3.50 4.62
CA GLU A 37 9.18 4.51 5.66
C GLU A 37 7.85 4.27 6.37
N THR A 38 6.76 3.99 5.62
CA THR A 38 5.46 3.65 6.22
C THR A 38 5.57 2.40 7.09
N ALA A 39 6.28 1.37 6.61
CA ALA A 39 6.49 0.14 7.37
C ALA A 39 7.33 0.36 8.63
N GLN A 40 8.35 1.23 8.57
CA GLN A 40 9.15 1.60 9.73
C GLN A 40 8.31 2.36 10.76
N GLU A 41 7.56 3.37 10.31
CA GLU A 41 6.73 4.18 11.19
C GLU A 41 5.62 3.35 11.86
N LEU A 42 4.99 2.45 11.11
CA LEU A 42 3.98 1.54 11.64
C LEU A 42 4.57 0.59 12.71
N ARG A 43 5.77 0.04 12.48
CA ARG A 43 6.47 -0.81 13.46
C ARG A 43 6.83 -0.05 14.73
N THR A 44 7.27 1.20 14.60
CA THR A 44 7.68 2.04 15.73
C THR A 44 6.49 2.54 16.55
N LYS A 45 5.37 2.90 15.90
CA LYS A 45 4.22 3.53 16.56
C LYS A 45 3.12 2.57 17.00
N HIS A 46 2.88 1.48 16.25
CA HIS A 46 1.67 0.68 16.41
C HIS A 46 1.89 -0.75 16.87
N HIS A 47 3.12 -1.29 16.86
CA HIS A 47 3.54 -2.63 17.33
C HIS A 47 2.71 -3.86 16.86
N ASP A 48 1.61 -3.66 16.15
CA ASP A 48 0.72 -4.68 15.63
C ASP A 48 1.34 -5.30 14.38
N LYS A 49 1.76 -6.56 14.52
CA LYS A 49 2.43 -7.32 13.46
C LYS A 49 1.46 -7.87 12.42
N ASN A 50 0.15 -7.75 12.66
CA ASN A 50 -0.89 -8.23 11.76
C ASN A 50 -1.36 -7.15 10.78
N LEU A 51 -0.64 -6.03 10.67
CA LEU A 51 -0.93 -4.99 9.70
C LEU A 51 -0.01 -5.12 8.49
N HIS A 52 -0.63 -5.03 7.32
CA HIS A 52 0.01 -5.09 6.02
C HIS A 52 -0.17 -3.76 5.30
N ILE A 53 0.77 -3.44 4.43
CA ILE A 53 0.76 -2.22 3.63
C ILE A 53 0.69 -2.63 2.17
N LEU A 54 -0.21 -1.99 1.41
CA LEU A 54 -0.26 -2.04 -0.04
C LEU A 54 -0.16 -0.61 -0.56
N ILE A 55 0.78 -0.38 -1.46
CA ILE A 55 0.83 0.81 -2.31
C ILE A 55 0.52 0.34 -3.72
N LEU A 56 -0.46 0.97 -4.37
CA LEU A 56 -0.91 0.57 -5.70
C LEU A 56 -1.38 1.80 -6.47
N SER A 57 -0.98 1.89 -7.73
CA SER A 57 -1.51 2.86 -8.68
C SER A 57 -3.03 2.74 -8.75
N LEU A 58 -3.75 3.87 -8.65
CA LEU A 58 -5.22 3.87 -8.70
C LEU A 58 -5.75 3.39 -10.05
N SER A 59 -4.99 3.57 -11.13
CA SER A 59 -5.39 3.03 -12.43
C SER A 59 -5.29 1.50 -12.47
N GLN A 60 -4.32 0.90 -11.78
CA GLN A 60 -4.23 -0.55 -11.63
C GLN A 60 -5.25 -1.07 -10.62
N SER A 61 -5.55 -0.35 -9.54
CA SER A 61 -6.53 -0.79 -8.55
C SER A 61 -7.92 -0.99 -9.15
N GLN A 62 -8.30 -0.19 -10.16
CA GLN A 62 -9.55 -0.36 -10.91
C GLN A 62 -9.61 -1.66 -11.72
N ARG A 63 -8.46 -2.16 -12.19
CA ARG A 63 -8.36 -3.37 -13.02
C ARG A 63 -8.14 -4.63 -12.18
N CYS A 64 -7.31 -4.54 -11.14
CA CYS A 64 -7.00 -5.63 -10.23
C CYS A 64 -8.05 -5.85 -9.13
N GLN A 65 -8.81 -4.80 -8.78
CA GLN A 65 -9.89 -4.84 -7.77
C GLN A 65 -9.46 -5.55 -6.47
N PRO A 66 -8.45 -5.01 -5.75
CA PRO A 66 -7.96 -5.65 -4.53
C PRO A 66 -9.07 -5.83 -3.50
N GLN A 67 -9.15 -7.02 -2.91
CA GLN A 67 -10.11 -7.36 -1.86
C GLN A 67 -9.40 -7.28 -0.51
N LEU A 68 -9.44 -6.11 0.12
CA LEU A 68 -8.79 -5.85 1.40
C LEU A 68 -9.80 -5.87 2.54
N ASN A 69 -9.48 -6.62 3.59
CA ASN A 69 -10.30 -6.78 4.79
C ASN A 69 -9.68 -6.01 5.96
N ASP A 70 -10.55 -5.46 6.82
CA ASP A 70 -10.20 -4.66 7.99
C ASP A 70 -9.19 -3.55 7.66
N ILE A 71 -9.54 -2.73 6.66
CA ILE A 71 -8.76 -1.53 6.31
C ILE A 71 -8.83 -0.58 7.51
N VAL A 72 -7.68 -0.35 8.13
CA VAL A 72 -7.52 0.55 9.29
C VAL A 72 -7.02 1.94 8.87
N PHE A 73 -6.45 2.06 7.68
CA PHE A 73 -6.00 3.34 7.13
C PHE A 73 -6.01 3.34 5.60
N TYR A 74 -6.37 4.48 5.01
CA TYR A 74 -6.22 4.75 3.58
C TYR A 74 -5.77 6.20 3.36
N ALA A 75 -4.79 6.38 2.48
CA ALA A 75 -4.42 7.67 1.93
C ALA A 75 -4.17 7.54 0.42
N ASN A 76 -4.17 8.67 -0.28
CA ASN A 76 -3.72 8.72 -1.66
C ASN A 76 -2.73 9.86 -1.87
N PHE A 77 -1.93 9.74 -2.93
CA PHE A 77 -1.03 10.80 -3.34
C PHE A 77 -0.83 10.78 -4.85
N LYS A 78 -0.55 11.96 -5.39
CA LYS A 78 -0.14 12.13 -6.78
C LYS A 78 1.37 12.22 -6.83
N TRP A 79 2.01 11.28 -7.51
CA TRP A 79 3.41 11.42 -7.93
C TRP A 79 3.44 12.14 -9.28
N ALA A 80 4.30 13.15 -9.44
CA ALA A 80 4.49 13.80 -10.72
C ALA A 80 5.95 14.21 -10.95
N GLN A 81 6.46 13.98 -12.15
CA GLN A 81 7.75 14.49 -12.61
C GLN A 81 7.64 14.96 -14.06
N GLY A 82 7.93 16.25 -14.28
CA GLY A 82 7.75 16.87 -15.59
C GLY A 82 6.29 16.80 -16.05
N ILE A 83 6.05 16.12 -17.17
CA ILE A 83 4.71 15.90 -17.74
C ILE A 83 4.03 14.62 -17.24
N ASP A 84 4.79 13.72 -16.61
CA ASP A 84 4.27 12.43 -16.15
C ASP A 84 3.66 12.58 -14.76
N ALA A 85 2.47 12.02 -14.57
CA ALA A 85 1.80 12.00 -13.27
C ALA A 85 1.01 10.72 -13.06
N HIS A 86 1.01 10.23 -11.81
CA HIS A 86 0.36 8.99 -11.41
C HIS A 86 -0.24 9.13 -10.02
N ASP A 87 -1.50 8.76 -9.87
CA ASP A 87 -2.17 8.67 -8.57
C ASP A 87 -1.98 7.28 -7.96
N PHE A 88 -1.61 7.26 -6.69
CA PHE A 88 -1.39 6.05 -5.90
C PHE A 88 -2.28 6.06 -4.67
N GLY A 89 -2.75 4.87 -4.28
CA GLY A 89 -3.31 4.64 -2.96
C GLY A 89 -2.31 3.94 -2.05
N VAL A 90 -2.42 4.22 -0.75
CA VAL A 90 -1.71 3.56 0.34
C VAL A 90 -2.77 2.99 1.28
N TRP A 91 -2.81 1.68 1.42
CA TRP A 91 -3.71 0.97 2.32
C TRP A 91 -2.95 0.32 3.44
N ILE A 92 -3.49 0.38 4.66
CA ILE A 92 -3.07 -0.43 5.80
C ILE A 92 -4.26 -1.27 6.25
N PHE A 93 -4.07 -2.59 6.28
CA PHE A 93 -5.16 -3.57 6.42
C PHE A 93 -4.66 -4.84 7.12
N ARG A 94 -5.55 -5.77 7.46
CA ARG A 94 -5.17 -7.00 8.20
C ARG A 94 -5.09 -8.26 7.36
N SER A 95 -5.93 -8.40 6.35
CA SER A 95 -5.89 -9.55 5.43
C SER A 95 -6.51 -9.17 4.10
N GLY A 96 -6.30 -9.99 3.07
CA GLY A 96 -6.91 -9.73 1.77
C GLY A 96 -6.17 -10.41 0.63
N GLU A 97 -6.56 -10.07 -0.58
CA GLU A 97 -5.89 -10.56 -1.78
C GLU A 97 -5.95 -9.56 -2.93
N ILE A 98 -4.98 -9.70 -3.83
CA ILE A 98 -4.94 -8.99 -5.11
C ILE A 98 -4.43 -9.93 -6.20
N ASP A 99 -5.11 -9.91 -7.34
CA ASP A 99 -4.64 -10.52 -8.58
C ASP A 99 -4.18 -9.42 -9.56
N HIS A 100 -2.88 -9.36 -9.79
CA HIS A 100 -2.22 -8.53 -10.79
C HIS A 100 -1.57 -9.35 -11.90
N THR A 101 -1.94 -10.63 -12.08
CA THR A 101 -1.39 -11.52 -13.13
C THR A 101 -1.53 -10.99 -14.55
N LYS A 102 -2.46 -10.04 -14.77
CA LYS A 102 -2.74 -9.41 -16.07
C LYS A 102 -2.10 -8.03 -16.23
N GLU A 103 -1.38 -7.54 -15.24
CA GLU A 103 -0.82 -6.19 -15.21
C GLU A 103 0.71 -6.21 -15.14
N ASP A 104 1.32 -5.11 -15.57
CA ASP A 104 2.76 -4.92 -15.43
C ASP A 104 3.14 -4.77 -13.96
N GLY A 105 3.99 -5.69 -13.50
CA GLY A 105 4.48 -5.74 -12.14
C GLY A 105 5.67 -4.82 -11.89
N GLY A 106 5.96 -4.58 -10.61
CA GLY A 106 7.15 -3.89 -10.15
C GLY A 106 6.86 -2.57 -9.43
N TRP A 107 7.90 -2.08 -8.76
CA TRP A 107 7.89 -0.90 -7.91
C TRP A 107 7.35 0.37 -8.58
N ILE A 108 7.31 0.41 -9.90
CA ILE A 108 6.76 1.54 -10.67
C ILE A 108 5.25 1.71 -10.42
N ASN A 109 4.51 0.62 -10.19
CA ASN A 109 3.05 0.68 -10.04
C ASN A 109 2.55 0.17 -8.69
N TRP A 110 3.33 -0.64 -7.99
CA TRP A 110 2.90 -1.20 -6.71
C TRP A 110 4.06 -1.69 -5.83
N GLY A 111 3.77 -1.81 -4.54
CA GLY A 111 4.66 -2.36 -3.53
C GLY A 111 3.86 -2.78 -2.31
N PHE A 112 4.33 -3.78 -1.57
CA PHE A 112 3.61 -4.27 -0.40
C PHE A 112 4.52 -4.92 0.64
N THR A 113 4.02 -5.02 1.88
CA THR A 113 4.64 -5.79 2.96
C THR A 113 3.84 -7.04 3.30
N GLY A 114 4.50 -8.06 3.84
CA GLY A 114 3.86 -9.34 4.16
C GLY A 114 3.43 -10.08 2.89
N GLY A 115 2.35 -10.84 2.98
CA GLY A 115 1.71 -11.50 1.86
C GLY A 115 2.50 -12.66 1.26
N GLN A 116 1.79 -13.65 0.73
CA GLN A 116 2.37 -14.78 0.01
C GLN A 116 2.06 -14.64 -1.49
N ARG A 117 3.13 -14.66 -2.30
CA ARG A 117 3.02 -14.60 -3.75
C ARG A 117 2.72 -15.99 -4.32
N SER A 118 1.80 -16.07 -5.27
CA SER A 118 1.50 -17.26 -6.06
C SER A 118 1.10 -16.88 -7.50
N GLY A 119 0.82 -17.88 -8.34
CA GLY A 119 0.46 -17.68 -9.75
C GLY A 119 1.65 -17.27 -10.63
N ARG A 120 1.36 -16.97 -11.91
CA ARG A 120 2.39 -16.61 -12.90
C ARG A 120 3.13 -15.35 -12.45
N ASN A 121 4.46 -15.43 -12.39
CA ASN A 121 5.35 -14.33 -11.97
C ASN A 121 5.05 -13.74 -10.57
N GLY A 122 4.38 -14.49 -9.69
CA GLY A 122 3.92 -13.95 -8.39
C GLY A 122 2.82 -12.90 -8.54
N GLY A 123 2.02 -13.04 -9.60
CA GLY A 123 0.90 -12.18 -9.97
C GLY A 123 -0.28 -12.20 -8.99
N HIS A 124 -0.37 -13.19 -8.11
CA HIS A 124 -1.38 -13.23 -7.07
C HIS A 124 -0.73 -13.06 -5.70
N VAL A 125 -1.29 -12.19 -4.85
CA VAL A 125 -0.79 -11.98 -3.49
C VAL A 125 -1.95 -12.14 -2.52
N LYS A 126 -1.73 -12.97 -1.50
CA LYS A 126 -2.68 -13.17 -0.40
C LYS A 126 -2.02 -12.85 0.93
N TRP A 127 -2.68 -12.05 1.75
CA TRP A 127 -2.28 -11.70 3.11
C TRP A 127 -3.12 -12.46 4.14
#